data_AF-A0ABD0RDB3-F1
#
_entry.id   AF-A0ABD0RDB3-F1
#
_cell.length_a   1.000
_cell.length_b   1.000
_cell.length_c   1.000
_cell.angle_alpha   90.00
_cell.angle_beta   90.00
_cell.angle_gamma   90.00
#
_symmetry.space_group_name_H-M   'P 1'
#
loop_
_entity.id
_entity.type
_entity.pdbx_description
1 polymer ?
#
loop_
_entity_poly.entity_id
_entity_poly.type
_entity_poly.pdbx_seq_one_letter_code
_entity_poly.pdbx_strand_id
1 'polypeptide(L)'
;FGFVTLFVASFPLAPLLALFNNLCEIRVDAWKITTQCRRVVPEKAQDIGAWQPILQGIAILAVATNAAIIAFTSDMIPRLVYYWGFSVSPYSNGSDHTMAGFINTSLSVFDINNFSTSSKPRNDITPYWFKNITTCR
;
A
#
# COMPACT_ATOMS: atom_id res chain seq x y z
N PHE A 1 -7.04 -15.64 2.67
CA PHE A 1 -5.57 -15.88 2.62
C PHE A 1 -4.85 -14.85 1.75
N GLY A 2 -5.08 -14.82 0.42
CA GLY A 2 -4.34 -13.94 -0.50
C GLY A 2 -4.35 -12.44 -0.14
N PHE A 3 -5.51 -11.85 0.16
CA PHE A 3 -5.56 -10.45 0.60
C PHE A 3 -4.73 -10.17 1.85
N VAL A 4 -4.75 -11.10 2.81
CA VAL A 4 -4.03 -10.97 4.08
C VAL A 4 -2.53 -11.09 3.84
N THR A 5 -2.08 -12.02 3.00
CA THR A 5 -0.64 -12.28 2.82
C THR A 5 0.00 -11.34 1.82
N LEU A 6 -0.65 -11.00 0.71
CA LEU A 6 -0.07 -10.16 -0.35
C LEU A 6 0.05 -8.68 0.07
N PHE A 7 -0.84 -8.19 0.92
CA PHE A 7 -0.96 -6.76 1.24
C PHE A 7 -0.78 -6.44 2.73
N VAL A 8 -0.17 -7.35 3.50
CA VAL A 8 0.04 -7.10 4.94
C VAL A 8 0.93 -5.88 5.19
N ALA A 9 1.90 -5.60 4.31
CA ALA A 9 2.80 -4.47 4.45
C ALA A 9 2.09 -3.11 4.36
N SER A 10 0.94 -3.02 3.68
CA SER A 10 0.16 -1.78 3.60
C SER A 10 -0.90 -1.66 4.70
N PHE A 11 -1.47 -2.79 5.14
CA PHE A 11 -2.51 -2.79 6.18
C PHE A 11 -2.24 -3.86 7.27
N PRO A 12 -1.57 -3.49 8.38
CA PRO A 12 -1.17 -4.46 9.41
C PRO A 12 -2.33 -5.07 10.18
N LEU A 13 -3.52 -4.46 10.14
CA LEU A 13 -4.74 -4.95 10.80
C LEU A 13 -5.52 -5.99 9.97
N ALA A 14 -5.08 -6.29 8.73
CA ALA A 14 -5.72 -7.29 7.87
C ALA A 14 -5.92 -8.67 8.55
N PRO A 15 -4.94 -9.22 9.29
CA PRO A 15 -5.10 -10.52 9.94
C PRO A 15 -6.18 -10.53 11.02
N LEU A 16 -6.36 -9.42 11.74
CA LEU A 16 -7.39 -9.29 12.76
C LEU A 16 -8.79 -9.29 12.13
N LEU A 17 -8.97 -8.54 11.05
CA LEU A 17 -10.24 -8.56 10.30
C LEU A 17 -10.53 -9.94 9.71
N ALA A 18 -9.51 -10.62 9.19
CA ALA A 18 -9.65 -11.98 8.69
C ALA A 18 -10.01 -12.97 9.80
N LEU A 19 -9.46 -12.81 11.01
CA LEU A 19 -9.82 -13.63 12.17
C LEU A 19 -11.29 -13.45 12.52
N PHE A 20 -11.76 -12.20 12.64
CA PHE A 20 -13.16 -11.91 12.92
C PHE A 20 -14.08 -12.47 11.83
N ASN A 21 -13.72 -12.27 10.56
CA ASN A 21 -14.46 -12.85 9.44
C ASN A 21 -14.55 -14.38 9.56
N ASN A 22 -13.42 -15.07 9.79
CA ASN A 22 -13.38 -16.53 9.91
C ASN A 22 -14.22 -17.04 11.10
N LEU A 23 -14.26 -16.32 12.22
CA LEU A 23 -15.10 -16.69 13.36
C LEU A 23 -16.60 -16.63 13.03
N CYS A 24 -17.02 -15.60 12.30
CA CYS A 24 -18.39 -15.50 11.79
C CYS A 24 -18.66 -16.57 10.73
N GLU A 25 -17.73 -16.78 9.79
CA GLU A 25 -17.86 -17.68 8.66
C GLU A 25 -18.05 -19.14 9.10
N ILE A 26 -17.29 -19.60 10.11
CA ILE A 26 -17.50 -20.94 10.70
C ILE A 26 -18.94 -21.15 11.17
N ARG A 27 -19.56 -20.14 11.79
CA ARG A 27 -20.94 -20.24 12.30
C ARG A 27 -21.95 -20.20 11.18
N VAL A 28 -21.75 -19.32 10.20
CA VAL A 28 -22.63 -19.16 9.04
C VAL A 28 -22.60 -20.43 8.17
N ASP A 29 -21.43 -20.99 7.90
CA ASP A 29 -21.30 -22.22 7.11
C ASP A 29 -21.88 -23.43 7.84
N ALA A 30 -21.68 -23.55 9.16
CA ALA A 30 -22.31 -24.59 9.96
C ALA A 30 -23.85 -24.49 9.91
N TRP A 31 -24.39 -23.28 10.05
CA TRP A 31 -25.83 -23.04 9.93
C TRP A 31 -26.36 -23.39 8.54
N LYS A 32 -25.65 -23.01 7.48
CA LYS A 32 -25.99 -23.32 6.09
C LYS A 32 -26.05 -24.83 5.84
N ILE A 33 -25.01 -25.56 6.24
CA ILE A 33 -24.92 -27.02 6.03
C ILE A 33 -26.00 -27.77 6.83
N THR A 34 -26.34 -27.29 8.03
CA THR A 34 -27.32 -27.97 8.91
C THR A 34 -28.77 -27.63 8.61
N THR A 35 -29.08 -26.42 8.14
CA THR A 35 -30.47 -25.97 7.96
C THR A 35 -30.89 -25.77 6.51
N GLN A 36 -29.97 -25.41 5.60
CA GLN A 36 -30.29 -25.02 4.23
C GLN A 36 -29.89 -26.07 3.19
N CYS A 37 -29.00 -27.01 3.53
CA CYS A 37 -28.51 -28.02 2.60
C CYS A 37 -29.10 -29.41 2.91
N ARG A 38 -29.40 -30.17 1.86
CA ARG A 38 -29.65 -31.62 2.00
C ARG A 38 -28.36 -32.32 2.40
N ARG A 39 -28.45 -33.33 3.27
CA ARG A 39 -27.31 -34.14 3.72
C ARG A 39 -26.53 -34.71 2.53
N VAL A 40 -25.26 -34.32 2.44
CA VAL A 40 -24.28 -34.87 1.49
C VAL A 40 -23.78 -36.25 1.92
N VAL A 41 -23.42 -37.08 0.94
CA VAL A 41 -22.80 -38.39 1.18
C VAL A 41 -21.36 -38.16 1.63
N PRO A 42 -20.91 -38.80 2.72
CA PRO A 42 -19.54 -38.61 3.20
C PRO A 42 -18.53 -39.20 2.22
N GLU A 43 -17.50 -38.42 1.91
CA GLU A 43 -16.36 -38.83 1.08
C GLU A 43 -15.07 -38.77 1.92
N LYS A 44 -14.14 -39.68 1.65
CA LYS A 44 -12.83 -39.67 2.31
C LYS A 44 -11.85 -38.85 1.48
N ALA A 45 -11.32 -37.79 2.07
CA ALA A 45 -10.24 -37.00 1.50
C ALA A 45 -9.03 -37.03 2.44
N GLN A 46 -7.83 -37.17 1.86
CA GLN A 46 -6.56 -37.13 2.61
C GLN A 46 -6.01 -35.71 2.76
N ASP A 47 -6.41 -34.80 1.87
CA ASP A 47 -5.94 -33.42 1.80
C ASP A 47 -7.05 -32.49 1.28
N ILE A 48 -6.75 -31.19 1.20
CA ILE A 48 -7.62 -30.17 0.60
C ILE A 48 -7.51 -30.13 -0.94
N GLY A 49 -6.79 -31.08 -1.55
CA GLY A 49 -6.55 -31.17 -2.98
C GLY A 49 -5.75 -29.99 -3.56
N ALA A 50 -6.19 -29.52 -4.74
CA ALA A 50 -5.52 -28.47 -5.51
C ALA A 50 -5.36 -27.12 -4.77
N TRP A 51 -6.10 -26.91 -3.68
CA TRP A 51 -5.99 -25.70 -2.86
C TRP A 51 -4.63 -25.58 -2.16
N GLN A 52 -4.01 -26.70 -1.77
CA GLN A 52 -2.71 -26.68 -1.10
C GLN A 52 -1.60 -26.04 -1.97
N PRO A 53 -1.34 -26.50 -3.22
CA PRO A 53 -0.34 -25.87 -4.07
C PRO A 53 -0.70 -24.43 -4.46
N ILE A 54 -1.99 -24.09 -4.58
CA ILE A 54 -2.42 -22.70 -4.82
C ILE A 54 -2.01 -21.79 -3.66
N LEU A 55 -2.28 -22.21 -2.41
CA LEU A 55 -1.90 -21.44 -1.21
C LEU A 55 -0.38 -21.29 -1.10
N GLN A 56 0.38 -22.33 -1.44
CA GLN A 56 1.85 -22.27 -1.49
C GLN A 56 2.34 -21.27 -2.55
N GLY A 57 1.76 -21.29 -3.75
CA GLY A 57 2.09 -20.33 -4.81
C GLY A 57 1.80 -18.89 -4.39
N ILE A 58 0.65 -18.65 -3.75
CA ILE A 58 0.29 -17.33 -3.20
C ILE A 58 1.27 -16.93 -2.08
N ALA A 59 1.72 -17.85 -1.24
CA ALA A 59 2.69 -17.55 -0.18
C ALA A 59 4.04 -17.11 -0.74
N ILE A 60 4.52 -17.74 -1.81
CA ILE A 60 5.76 -17.33 -2.50
C ILE A 60 5.58 -15.94 -3.13
N LEU A 61 4.47 -15.73 -3.85
CA LEU A 61 4.16 -14.43 -4.45
C LEU A 61 4.05 -13.32 -3.39
N ALA A 62 3.49 -13.62 -2.22
CA ALA A 62 3.36 -12.66 -1.13
C ALA A 62 4.70 -12.06 -0.69
N VAL A 63 5.79 -12.82 -0.69
CA VAL A 63 7.11 -12.28 -0.35
C VAL A 63 7.54 -11.21 -1.36
N ALA A 64 7.42 -11.51 -2.66
CA ALA A 64 7.77 -10.58 -3.72
C ALA A 64 6.86 -9.33 -3.72
N THR A 65 5.55 -9.52 -3.53
CA THR A 65 4.60 -8.39 -3.51
C THR A 65 4.85 -7.46 -2.32
N ASN A 66 5.06 -7.98 -1.11
CA ASN A 66 5.33 -7.13 0.05
C ASN A 66 6.67 -6.39 -0.09
N ALA A 67 7.71 -7.03 -0.64
CA ALA A 67 8.97 -6.35 -0.93
C ALA A 67 8.77 -5.18 -1.92
N ALA A 68 8.00 -5.40 -2.99
CA ALA A 68 7.67 -4.35 -3.96
C ALA A 68 6.83 -3.22 -3.34
N ILE A 69 5.86 -3.54 -2.47
CA ILE A 69 5.06 -2.56 -1.74
C ILE A 69 5.97 -1.66 -0.90
N ILE A 70 6.88 -2.26 -0.12
CA ILE A 70 7.82 -1.52 0.73
C ILE A 70 8.78 -0.67 -0.11
N ALA A 71 9.26 -1.19 -1.23
CA ALA A 71 10.25 -0.51 -2.04
C ALA A 71 9.68 0.65 -2.87
N PHE A 72 8.52 0.44 -3.51
CA PHE A 72 8.01 1.35 -4.54
C PHE A 72 6.78 2.15 -4.13
N THR A 73 5.94 1.60 -3.25
CA THR A 73 4.68 2.27 -2.87
C THR A 73 4.78 2.97 -1.51
N SER A 74 5.63 2.46 -0.62
CA SER A 74 5.88 3.06 0.68
C SER A 74 6.93 4.16 0.58
N ASP A 75 6.72 5.24 1.33
CA ASP A 75 7.69 6.32 1.50
C ASP A 75 8.83 5.93 2.48
N MET A 76 8.88 4.68 2.94
CA MET A 76 9.89 4.23 3.89
C MET A 76 11.32 4.34 3.32
N ILE A 77 11.53 3.95 2.05
CA ILE A 77 12.86 3.99 1.44
C ILE A 77 13.34 5.43 1.21
N PRO A 78 12.58 6.35 0.58
CA PRO A 78 13.00 7.75 0.46
C PRO A 78 13.30 8.41 1.80
N ARG A 79 12.49 8.14 2.83
CA ARG A 79 12.73 8.66 4.19
C ARG A 79 14.02 8.13 4.79
N LEU A 80 14.30 6.84 4.61
CA LEU A 80 15.54 6.22 5.10
C LEU A 80 16.77 6.79 4.38
N VAL A 81 16.68 6.95 3.06
CA VAL A 81 17.74 7.55 2.24
C VAL A 81 17.98 9.01 2.65
N TYR A 82 16.93 9.78 2.89
CA TYR A 82 17.06 11.14 3.39
C TYR A 82 17.74 11.18 4.76
N TYR A 83 17.26 10.38 5.71
CA TYR A 83 17.78 10.36 7.07
C TYR A 83 19.27 10.01 7.11
N TRP A 84 19.71 8.99 6.38
CA TRP A 84 21.12 8.55 6.41
C TRP A 84 22.03 9.29 5.43
N GLY A 85 21.51 9.73 4.28
CA GLY A 85 22.33 10.29 3.21
C GLY A 85 22.26 11.82 3.06
N PHE A 86 21.13 12.44 3.41
CA PHE A 86 20.87 13.85 3.07
C PHE A 86 20.53 14.75 4.28
N SER A 87 20.30 14.19 5.46
CA SER A 87 19.91 14.98 6.64
C SER A 87 21.07 15.69 7.34
N VAL A 88 22.31 15.34 6.99
CA VAL A 88 23.56 15.87 7.58
C VAL A 88 24.44 16.50 6.48
N SER A 89 25.42 17.32 6.89
CA SER A 89 26.44 17.91 6.01
C SER A 89 27.11 16.86 5.11
N PRO A 90 27.32 17.13 3.80
CA PRO A 90 27.29 18.44 3.13
C PRO A 90 25.92 18.88 2.58
N TYR A 91 24.88 18.05 2.69
CA TYR A 91 23.59 18.30 2.04
C TYR A 91 22.60 19.08 2.89
N SER A 92 22.79 19.07 4.21
CA SER A 92 21.95 19.76 5.19
C SER A 92 22.82 20.44 6.25
N ASN A 93 22.31 21.52 6.84
CA ASN A 93 23.03 22.31 7.84
C ASN A 93 23.04 21.68 9.25
N GLY A 94 22.43 20.50 9.41
CA GLY A 94 22.40 19.76 10.68
C GLY A 94 23.68 18.94 10.92
N SER A 95 24.11 18.85 12.19
CA SER A 95 25.15 17.91 12.62
C SER A 95 24.63 16.50 12.86
N ASP A 96 23.33 16.38 13.18
CA ASP A 96 22.70 15.16 13.65
C ASP A 96 21.65 14.68 12.64
N HIS A 97 21.48 13.36 12.54
CA HIS A 97 20.47 12.78 11.67
C HIS A 97 19.07 13.17 12.14
N THR A 98 18.33 13.87 11.29
CA THR A 98 16.97 14.33 11.60
C THR A 98 16.04 14.17 10.40
N MET A 99 14.77 13.98 10.68
CA MET A 99 13.72 13.97 9.67
C MET A 99 13.16 15.37 9.38
N ALA A 100 13.60 16.37 10.14
CA ALA A 100 13.23 17.76 9.93
C ALA A 100 13.74 18.24 8.57
N GLY A 101 12.84 18.78 7.74
CA GLY A 101 13.16 19.27 6.40
C GLY A 101 12.89 18.27 5.27
N PHE A 102 12.60 17.00 5.56
CA PHE A 102 12.35 15.97 4.53
C PHE A 102 11.34 16.42 3.46
N ILE A 103 10.16 16.89 3.87
CA ILE A 103 9.11 17.34 2.92
C ILE A 103 9.59 18.50 2.05
N ASN A 104 10.37 19.43 2.62
CA ASN A 104 10.85 20.59 1.87
C ASN A 104 11.91 20.20 0.83
N THR A 105 12.70 19.15 1.10
CA THR A 105 13.74 18.62 0.20
C THR A 105 13.19 17.60 -0.79
N SER A 106 12.17 16.83 -0.42
CA SER A 106 11.56 15.81 -1.28
C SER A 106 10.68 16.40 -2.37
N LEU A 107 10.07 17.55 -2.13
CA LEU A 107 9.25 18.26 -3.10
C LEU A 107 10.15 18.99 -4.11
N SER A 108 9.94 18.75 -5.40
CA SER A 108 10.60 19.50 -6.46
C SER A 108 9.88 20.83 -6.71
N VAL A 109 10.63 21.85 -7.10
CA VAL A 109 10.07 23.14 -7.50
C VAL A 109 9.91 23.16 -9.01
N PHE A 110 8.71 23.48 -9.49
CA PHE A 110 8.41 23.64 -10.90
C PHE A 110 7.98 25.09 -11.20
N ASP A 111 8.61 25.69 -12.21
CA ASP A 111 8.23 27.02 -12.69
C ASP A 111 7.06 26.92 -13.68
N ILE A 112 5.99 27.66 -13.39
CA ILE A 112 4.73 27.66 -14.17
C ILE A 112 4.96 28.16 -15.61
N ASN A 113 6.01 28.94 -15.85
CA ASN A 113 6.35 29.38 -17.20
C ASN A 113 6.76 28.23 -18.14
N ASN A 114 7.18 27.09 -17.60
CA ASN A 114 7.58 25.92 -18.38
C ASN A 114 6.40 25.07 -18.90
N PHE A 115 5.15 25.39 -18.54
CA PHE A 115 4.00 24.69 -19.13
C PHE A 115 3.88 24.98 -20.62
N SER A 116 3.69 23.91 -21.43
CA SER A 116 3.23 24.06 -22.81
C SER A 116 1.86 24.73 -22.85
N THR A 117 1.55 25.45 -23.93
CA THR A 117 0.29 26.20 -24.07
C THR A 117 -0.96 25.33 -23.92
N SER A 118 -0.89 24.05 -24.30
CA SER A 118 -1.98 23.08 -24.17
C SER A 118 -2.13 22.49 -22.76
N SER A 119 -1.05 22.40 -21.98
CA SER A 119 -1.04 21.83 -20.63
C SER A 119 -1.26 22.86 -19.53
N LYS A 120 -1.32 24.16 -19.87
CA LYS A 120 -1.61 25.23 -18.90
C LYS A 120 -3.00 25.04 -18.31
N PRO A 121 -3.14 25.25 -16.98
CA PRO A 121 -4.44 25.14 -16.34
C PRO A 121 -5.37 26.22 -16.88
N ARG A 122 -6.63 25.81 -17.08
CA ARG A 122 -7.68 26.61 -17.68
C ARG A 122 -8.09 27.79 -16.78
N ASN A 123 -8.05 29.00 -17.32
CA ASN A 123 -8.33 30.25 -16.59
C ASN A 123 -9.77 30.35 -16.05
N ASP A 124 -10.69 29.57 -16.60
CA ASP A 124 -12.09 29.43 -16.19
C ASP A 124 -12.28 28.57 -14.93
N ILE A 125 -11.32 27.70 -14.63
CA ILE A 125 -11.37 26.75 -13.50
C ILE A 125 -10.38 27.18 -12.41
N THR A 126 -9.33 27.93 -12.76
CA THR A 126 -8.34 28.36 -11.78
C THR A 126 -8.88 29.46 -10.87
N PRO A 127 -8.67 29.32 -9.55
CA PRO A 127 -9.08 30.34 -8.60
C PRO A 127 -8.26 31.63 -8.80
N TYR A 128 -8.83 32.77 -8.41
CA TYR A 128 -8.25 34.11 -8.66
C TYR A 128 -6.81 34.26 -8.15
N TRP A 129 -6.46 33.57 -7.06
CA TRP A 129 -5.12 33.60 -6.46
C TRP A 129 -4.05 32.91 -7.32
N PHE A 130 -4.44 31.98 -8.20
CA PHE A 130 -3.50 31.21 -9.02
C PHE A 130 -2.76 32.10 -10.03
N LYS A 131 -3.36 33.23 -10.42
CA LYS A 131 -2.77 34.18 -11.38
C LYS A 131 -1.50 34.87 -10.87
N ASN A 132 -1.27 34.89 -9.56
CA ASN A 132 -0.14 35.56 -8.94
C ASN A 132 0.97 34.60 -8.48
N ILE A 133 0.86 33.31 -8.81
CA ILE A 133 1.84 32.30 -8.43
C ILE A 133 2.84 32.12 -9.58
N THR A 134 4.12 32.07 -9.23
CA THR A 134 5.22 31.85 -10.19
C THR A 134 5.74 30.43 -10.17
N THR A 135 5.67 29.72 -9.04
CA THR A 135 6.17 28.37 -8.87
C THR A 135 5.17 27.46 -8.17
N CYS A 136 5.17 26.18 -8.53
CA CYS A 136 4.43 25.14 -7.81
C CYS A 136 5.38 24.04 -7.34
N ARG A 137 4.91 23.22 -6.39
CA ARG A 137 5.60 22.07 -5.82
C ARG A 137 4.68 20.88 -5.79
#